data_AF-A0AAD5JAP5-F1
#
_entry.id   AF-A0AAD5JAP5-F1
#
_cell.length_a   1.000
_cell.length_b   1.000
_cell.length_c   1.000
_cell.angle_alpha   90.00
_cell.angle_beta   90.00
_cell.angle_gamma   90.00
#
_symmetry.space_group_name_H-M   'P 1'
#
loop_
_entity.id
_entity.type
_entity.pdbx_description
1 polymer ?
#
loop_
_entity_poly.entity_id
_entity_poly.type
_entity_poly.pdbx_seq_one_letter_code
_entity_poly.pdbx_strand_id
1 'polypeptide(L)'
;MIAGVSDELRGNGAACGRRYRVQCIGGANEVPHPCRSGASVEVTIVDYCRPPCNGVLNVYRDAFAQIADLDAGKVRVEYNQ
;
A
#
# COMPACT_ATOMS: atom_id res chain seq x y z
N MET A 1 1.32 3.10 -10.67
CA MET A 1 1.89 1.76 -10.36
C MET A 1 0.74 0.83 -10.00
N ILE A 2 1.00 -0.37 -9.46
CA ILE A 2 -0.05 -1.37 -9.18
C ILE A 2 -0.05 -1.81 -7.72
N ALA A 3 -1.18 -2.34 -7.27
CA ALA A 3 -1.35 -2.93 -5.95
C ALA A 3 -2.34 -4.11 -5.98
N GLY A 4 -2.14 -5.04 -5.06
CA GLY A 4 -3.17 -5.97 -4.64
C GLY A 4 -3.90 -5.47 -3.39
N VAL A 5 -5.08 -6.02 -3.10
CA VAL A 5 -5.85 -5.67 -1.90
C VAL A 5 -6.27 -6.90 -1.11
N SER A 6 -6.38 -6.78 0.21
CA SER A 6 -7.02 -7.79 1.07
C SER A 6 -8.54 -7.73 0.94
N ASP A 7 -9.25 -8.68 1.56
CA ASP A 7 -10.71 -8.72 1.55
C ASP A 7 -11.39 -7.48 2.16
N GLU A 8 -10.69 -6.78 3.06
CA GLU A 8 -11.18 -5.54 3.68
C GLU A 8 -11.50 -4.45 2.65
N LEU A 9 -10.68 -4.34 1.60
CA LEU A 9 -10.87 -3.35 0.53
C LEU A 9 -11.42 -3.97 -0.77
N ARG A 10 -11.23 -5.29 -0.98
CA ARG A 10 -11.57 -5.98 -2.24
C ARG A 10 -13.04 -5.83 -2.64
N GLY A 11 -13.97 -5.87 -1.68
CA GLY A 11 -15.41 -5.76 -1.91
C GLY A 11 -15.92 -6.74 -2.97
N ASN A 12 -15.61 -8.04 -2.85
CA ASN A 12 -15.95 -9.09 -3.84
C ASN A 12 -15.44 -8.82 -5.27
N GLY A 13 -14.32 -8.10 -5.41
CA GLY A 13 -13.70 -7.77 -6.69
C GLY A 13 -14.07 -6.38 -7.22
N ALA A 14 -14.97 -5.66 -6.53
CA ALA A 14 -15.36 -4.31 -6.89
C ALA A 14 -14.20 -3.29 -6.86
N ALA A 15 -13.10 -3.63 -6.17
CA ALA A 15 -11.89 -2.80 -6.12
C ALA A 15 -11.03 -2.87 -7.38
N CYS A 16 -11.11 -3.95 -8.17
CA CYS A 16 -10.26 -4.11 -9.36
C CYS A 16 -10.45 -2.95 -10.35
N GLY A 17 -9.35 -2.42 -10.87
CA GLY A 17 -9.32 -1.28 -11.79
C GLY A 17 -9.45 0.10 -11.12
N ARG A 18 -9.83 0.17 -9.84
CA ARG A 18 -9.86 1.43 -9.09
C ARG A 18 -8.44 1.93 -8.85
N ARG A 19 -8.30 3.25 -8.79
CA ARG A 19 -7.04 3.93 -8.46
C ARG A 19 -7.12 4.49 -7.04
N TYR A 20 -6.01 4.47 -6.34
CA TYR A 20 -5.88 5.05 -5.02
C TYR A 20 -4.59 5.86 -4.94
N ARG A 21 -4.68 7.06 -4.37
CA ARG A 21 -3.53 7.79 -3.88
C ARG A 21 -3.21 7.28 -2.48
N VAL A 22 -2.00 6.79 -2.28
CA VAL A 22 -1.52 6.19 -1.03
C VAL A 22 -0.37 7.04 -0.48
N GLN A 23 -0.39 7.32 0.82
CA GLN A 23 0.63 8.10 1.51
C GLN A 23 1.08 7.38 2.78
N CYS A 24 2.39 7.32 3.02
CA CYS A 24 2.94 6.81 4.27
C CYS A 24 2.73 7.84 5.39
N ILE A 25 2.15 7.41 6.50
CA ILE A 25 1.87 8.26 7.68
C ILE A 25 2.64 7.81 8.93
N GLY A 26 3.35 6.69 8.87
CA GLY A 26 4.24 6.25 9.94
C GLY A 26 4.69 4.81 9.83
N GLY A 27 5.56 4.41 10.77
CA GLY A 27 6.02 3.02 10.88
C GLY A 27 4.93 2.08 11.38
N ALA A 28 5.00 0.84 10.90
CA ALA A 28 4.22 -0.28 11.43
C ALA A 28 5.06 -1.23 12.30
N ASN A 29 6.36 -0.96 12.43
CA ASN A 29 7.36 -1.73 13.17
C ASN A 29 8.48 -0.80 13.66
N GLU A 30 9.59 -1.38 14.13
CA GLU A 30 10.69 -0.68 14.79
C GLU A 30 11.68 0.00 13.81
N VAL A 31 11.46 -0.09 12.50
CA VAL A 31 12.35 0.55 11.51
C VAL A 31 12.26 2.07 11.63
N PRO A 32 13.38 2.77 11.88
CA PRO A 32 13.38 4.22 12.05
C PRO A 32 13.13 4.94 10.72
N HIS A 33 12.39 6.05 10.78
CA HIS A 33 12.07 6.92 9.63
C HIS A 33 11.59 6.18 8.37
N PRO A 34 10.56 5.32 8.47
CA PRO A 34 10.20 4.42 7.38
C PRO A 34 9.45 5.13 6.24
N CYS A 35 8.98 6.36 6.42
CA CYS A 35 8.28 7.11 5.38
C CYS A 35 9.22 8.04 4.62
N ARG A 36 9.02 8.15 3.30
CA ARG A 36 9.57 9.24 2.48
C ARG A 36 8.71 10.48 2.71
N SER A 37 9.31 11.55 3.24
CA SER A 37 8.59 12.76 3.66
C SER A 37 7.79 13.39 2.51
N GLY A 38 6.49 13.63 2.73
CA GLY A 38 5.59 14.28 1.76
C GLY A 38 5.28 13.49 0.49
N ALA A 39 5.74 12.23 0.40
CA ALA A 39 5.54 11.42 -0.80
C ALA A 39 4.19 10.70 -0.79
N SER A 40 3.54 10.69 -1.95
CA SER A 40 2.35 9.88 -2.21
C SER A 40 2.49 9.17 -3.55
N VAL A 41 1.78 8.06 -3.69
CA VAL A 41 1.83 7.23 -4.88
C VAL A 41 0.44 6.87 -5.37
N GLU A 42 0.22 6.95 -6.68
CA GLU A 42 -1.02 6.44 -7.29
C GLU A 42 -0.83 4.98 -7.72
N VAL A 43 -1.71 4.11 -7.23
CA VAL A 43 -1.74 2.68 -7.56
C VAL A 43 -3.09 2.28 -8.13
N THR A 44 -3.07 1.44 -9.16
CA THR A 44 -4.27 0.76 -9.68
C THR A 44 -4.37 -0.62 -9.03
N ILE A 45 -5.55 -0.99 -8.56
CA ILE A 45 -5.79 -2.33 -8.01
C ILE A 45 -5.92 -3.34 -9.15
N VAL A 46 -5.03 -4.33 -9.17
CA VAL A 46 -4.99 -5.35 -10.23
C VAL A 46 -4.95 -6.78 -9.70
N ASP A 47 -4.83 -6.96 -8.39
CA ASP A 47 -4.63 -8.27 -7.78
C ASP A 47 -5.39 -8.43 -6.45
N TYR A 48 -5.63 -9.68 -6.08
CA TYR A 48 -6.15 -10.05 -4.77
C TYR A 48 -5.02 -10.64 -3.91
N CYS A 49 -4.76 -9.99 -2.79
CA CYS A 49 -3.81 -10.45 -1.81
C CYS A 49 -4.45 -11.53 -0.92
N ARG A 50 -4.17 -12.80 -1.24
CA ARG A 50 -4.68 -13.95 -0.46
C ARG A 50 -4.11 -13.97 0.96
N PRO A 51 -4.90 -14.30 1.99
CA PRO A 51 -4.42 -14.42 3.35
C PRO A 51 -3.27 -15.45 3.50
N PRO A 52 -2.24 -15.15 4.29
CA PRO A 52 -2.04 -13.90 5.03
C PRO A 52 -1.59 -12.75 4.11
N CYS A 53 -2.28 -11.60 4.21
CA CYS A 53 -1.87 -10.37 3.54
C CYS A 53 -1.17 -9.43 4.53
N ASN A 54 -0.08 -8.80 4.13
CA ASN A 54 0.71 -7.92 5.01
C ASN A 54 0.02 -6.59 5.36
N GLY A 55 -1.17 -6.31 4.81
CA GLY A 55 -2.00 -5.14 5.12
C GLY A 55 -3.25 -5.08 4.24
N VAL A 56 -3.91 -3.93 4.22
CA VAL A 56 -5.07 -3.67 3.35
C VAL A 56 -4.66 -3.55 1.89
N LEU A 57 -3.53 -2.87 1.65
CA LEU A 57 -2.91 -2.68 0.34
C LEU A 57 -1.58 -3.44 0.30
N ASN A 58 -1.43 -4.32 -0.69
CA ASN A 58 -0.15 -4.93 -1.06
C ASN A 58 0.40 -4.20 -2.28
N VAL A 59 1.02 -3.03 -2.04
CA VAL A 59 1.64 -2.23 -3.10
C VAL A 59 2.93 -2.91 -3.60
N TYR A 60 3.17 -2.86 -4.90
CA TYR A 60 4.36 -3.46 -5.49
C TYR A 60 5.62 -2.66 -5.14
N ARG A 61 6.79 -3.29 -5.26
CA ARG A 61 8.07 -2.76 -4.74
C ARG A 61 8.40 -1.35 -5.24
N ASP A 62 8.12 -1.06 -6.50
CA ASP A 62 8.31 0.25 -7.12
C ASP A 62 7.43 1.33 -6.46
N ALA A 63 6.15 1.02 -6.23
CA ALA A 63 5.21 1.91 -5.55
C ALA A 63 5.58 2.13 -4.10
N PHE A 64 5.96 1.05 -3.40
CA PHE A 64 6.38 1.12 -2.02
C PHE A 64 7.61 2.01 -1.85
N ALA A 65 8.62 1.85 -2.72
CA ALA A 65 9.85 2.65 -2.67
C ALA A 65 9.62 4.17 -2.83
N GLN A 66 8.51 4.58 -3.46
CA GLN A 66 8.18 6.01 -3.56
C GLN A 66 7.71 6.61 -2.24
N ILE A 67 7.04 5.84 -1.38
CA ILE A 67 6.44 6.34 -0.14
C ILE A 67 7.15 5.90 1.13
N ALA A 68 7.95 4.83 1.06
CA ALA A 68 8.57 4.22 2.23
C ALA A 68 9.96 3.64 1.95
N ASP A 69 10.72 3.43 3.02
CA ASP A 69 11.97 2.68 2.98
C ASP A 69 11.70 1.19 2.79
N LEU A 70 12.34 0.57 1.80
CA LEU A 70 12.14 -0.86 1.48
C LEU A 70 12.46 -1.77 2.67
N ASP A 71 13.40 -1.38 3.53
CA ASP A 71 13.77 -2.15 4.72
C ASP A 71 12.66 -2.15 5.78
N ALA A 72 11.75 -1.17 5.73
CA ALA A 72 10.58 -1.15 6.61
C ALA A 72 9.65 -2.35 6.32
N GLY A 73 9.51 -2.76 5.05
CA GLY A 73 8.66 -3.85 4.59
C GLY A 73 7.14 -3.68 4.81
N LYS A 74 6.75 -2.85 5.77
CA LYS A 74 5.36 -2.52 6.14
C LYS A 74 5.32 -1.14 6.80
N VAL A 75 4.35 -0.34 6.41
CA VAL A 75 4.11 1.00 6.96
C VAL A 75 2.61 1.21 7.18
N ARG A 76 2.27 2.21 8.01
CA ARG A 76 0.90 2.72 8.12
C ARG A 76 0.68 3.73 6.99
N VAL A 77 -0.47 3.64 6.34
CA VAL A 77 -0.80 4.49 5.20
C VAL A 77 -2.18 5.10 5.36
N GLU A 78 -2.36 6.28 4.78
CA GLU A 78 -3.65 6.80 4.38
C GLU A 78 -3.83 6.56 2.88
N TYR A 79 -5.07 6.30 2.47
CA TYR A 79 -5.40 6.15 1.06
C TYR A 79 -6.78 6.73 0.74
N ASN A 80 -6.89 7.35 -0.44
CA ASN A 80 -8.13 7.87 -1.00
C ASN A 80 -8.25 7.46 -2.47
N GLN A 81 -9.47 7.23 -2.92
CA GLN A 81 -9.78 6.82 -4.30
C GLN A 81 -9.83 8.04 -5.23
#